data_AF-A0A2M7QBP2-F1
#
_entry.id   AF-A0A2M7QBP2-F1
#
_cell.length_a   1.000
_cell.length_b   1.000
_cell.length_c   1.000
_cell.angle_alpha   90.00
_cell.angle_beta   90.00
_cell.angle_gamma   90.00
#
_symmetry.space_group_name_H-M   'P 1'
#
loop_
_entity.id
_entity.type
_entity.pdbx_description
1 polymer ?
#
loop_
_entity_poly.entity_id
_entity_poly.type
_entity_poly.pdbx_seq_one_letter_code
_entity_poly.pdbx_strand_id
1 'polypeptide(L)'
;MINLMTEITERPETEDTRSASNGAIRGILLGLGVAVVLLLVGLAILFTVGIYRLGWDGPMVKSVLKVVPFPVAMVNGESLRYSELIEDTATLQRFFDQQVSDGADPSTIPSDEEIRQNAFDRLVYSTVMRQEANQYDLEVTKEDIESEYGQLVTQMGGEDQVKEELIQLYGWTPEKFKVKILVPYLLQKKLGQTVQAGSDEAIEQRKKAEDVLAQLRDGADFGELAKQYSDDTASGANGGDLGWFSRGMMVGPFEDAAFSLEPGVVSDLVETDFGLHIIIVDDVKEEDGVRTEVKARHILFSSPDVSEYIQKKVDEARVKKYIEI
;
A
#
# COMPACT_ATOMS: atom_id res chain seq x y z
N MET A 1 26.89 -20.24 -107.82
CA MET A 1 27.63 -19.02 -107.46
C MET A 1 26.64 -17.97 -107.03
N ILE A 2 26.68 -17.56 -105.76
CA ILE A 2 26.49 -16.20 -105.23
C ILE A 2 26.39 -16.36 -103.71
N ASN A 3 27.24 -15.58 -103.04
CA ASN A 3 27.55 -15.56 -101.62
C ASN A 3 26.47 -14.75 -100.87
N LEU A 4 26.06 -15.16 -99.67
CA LEU A 4 25.44 -14.26 -98.70
C LEU A 4 25.74 -14.76 -97.28
N MET A 5 26.66 -14.04 -96.63
CA MET A 5 26.87 -14.04 -95.19
C MET A 5 25.61 -13.48 -94.52
N THR A 6 25.17 -14.14 -93.45
CA THR A 6 24.30 -13.51 -92.45
C THR A 6 24.93 -13.70 -91.08
N GLU A 7 25.19 -12.55 -90.47
CA GLU A 7 25.92 -12.29 -89.23
C GLU A 7 25.08 -12.74 -88.02
N ILE A 8 25.69 -13.49 -87.10
CA ILE A 8 25.08 -13.87 -85.82
C ILE A 8 25.26 -12.70 -84.86
N THR A 9 24.18 -12.05 -84.46
CA THR A 9 24.18 -11.06 -83.38
C THR A 9 23.78 -11.75 -82.08
N GLU A 10 24.73 -11.94 -81.17
CA GLU A 10 24.46 -12.37 -79.80
C GLU A 10 23.66 -11.28 -79.06
N ARG A 11 22.59 -11.70 -78.37
CA ARG A 11 21.80 -10.87 -77.44
C ARG A 11 22.47 -10.95 -76.07
N PRO A 12 22.78 -9.84 -75.38
CA PRO A 12 23.36 -9.92 -74.05
C PRO A 12 22.31 -10.44 -73.04
N GLU A 13 22.74 -11.37 -72.18
CA GLU A 13 22.01 -11.82 -70.99
C GLU A 13 21.69 -10.62 -70.09
N THR A 14 20.43 -10.46 -69.70
CA THR A 14 20.03 -9.50 -68.69
C THR A 14 20.40 -10.06 -67.31
N GLU A 15 21.48 -9.54 -66.74
CA GLU A 15 21.93 -9.79 -65.38
C GLU A 15 20.79 -9.45 -64.37
N ASP A 16 20.49 -10.39 -63.48
CA ASP A 16 19.40 -10.32 -62.50
C ASP A 16 19.67 -9.25 -61.43
N THR A 17 19.30 -8.02 -61.75
CA THR A 17 19.42 -6.82 -60.89
C THR A 17 18.54 -6.84 -59.64
N ARG A 18 17.67 -7.84 -59.45
CA ARG A 18 16.76 -7.90 -58.28
C ARG A 18 17.43 -8.45 -57.02
N SER A 19 18.47 -9.27 -57.14
CA SER A 19 19.18 -9.86 -56.00
C SER A 19 20.07 -8.85 -55.26
N ALA A 20 20.81 -8.00 -56.00
CA ALA A 20 21.70 -6.99 -55.42
C ALA A 20 20.96 -5.86 -54.68
N SER A 21 19.78 -5.46 -55.19
CA SER A 21 18.92 -4.41 -54.60
C SER A 21 18.44 -4.78 -53.19
N ASN A 22 18.03 -6.03 -52.98
CA ASN A 22 17.51 -6.49 -51.69
C ASN A 22 18.59 -6.57 -50.59
N GLY A 23 19.85 -6.85 -50.96
CA GLY A 23 20.98 -6.82 -50.02
C GLY A 23 21.36 -5.40 -49.60
N ALA A 24 21.39 -4.46 -50.53
CA ALA A 24 21.68 -3.05 -50.26
C ALA A 24 20.59 -2.39 -49.39
N ILE A 25 19.31 -2.65 -49.68
CA ILE A 25 18.18 -2.14 -48.89
C ILE A 25 18.20 -2.72 -47.47
N ARG A 26 18.51 -4.01 -47.29
CA ARG A 26 18.67 -4.62 -45.96
C ARG A 26 19.83 -4.01 -45.17
N GLY A 27 20.97 -3.71 -45.82
CA GLY A 27 22.11 -3.04 -45.19
C GLY A 27 21.81 -1.62 -44.73
N ILE A 28 21.07 -0.84 -45.55
CA ILE A 28 20.63 0.51 -45.20
C ILE A 28 19.62 0.48 -44.04
N LEU A 29 18.65 -0.44 -44.05
CA LEU A 29 17.68 -0.61 -42.97
C LEU A 29 18.34 -1.03 -41.65
N LEU A 30 19.34 -1.92 -41.70
CA LEU A 30 20.14 -2.29 -40.52
C LEU A 30 20.95 -1.11 -39.99
N GLY A 31 21.61 -0.35 -40.87
CA GLY A 31 22.35 0.86 -40.48
C GLY A 31 21.47 1.94 -39.86
N LEU A 32 20.27 2.15 -40.42
CA LEU A 32 19.28 3.09 -39.87
C LEU A 32 18.79 2.62 -38.49
N GLY A 33 18.54 1.32 -38.32
CA GLY A 33 18.15 0.72 -37.04
C GLY A 33 19.21 0.93 -35.96
N VAL A 34 20.48 0.69 -36.28
CA VAL A 34 21.61 0.93 -35.35
C VAL A 34 21.72 2.42 -35.00
N ALA A 35 21.58 3.32 -35.97
CA ALA A 35 21.63 4.77 -35.72
C ALA A 35 20.51 5.25 -34.79
N VAL A 36 19.28 4.73 -34.96
CA VAL A 36 18.14 5.04 -34.07
C VAL A 36 18.41 4.53 -32.66
N VAL A 37 18.91 3.30 -32.50
CA VAL A 37 19.25 2.76 -31.17
C VAL A 37 20.33 3.59 -30.49
N LEU A 38 21.40 3.98 -31.20
CA LEU A 38 22.46 4.83 -30.65
C LEU A 38 21.94 6.21 -30.23
N LEU A 39 21.02 6.80 -31.00
CA LEU A 39 20.38 8.07 -30.66
C LEU A 39 19.49 7.93 -29.42
N LEU A 40 18.71 6.86 -29.30
CA LEU A 40 17.91 6.57 -28.11
C LEU A 40 18.79 6.34 -26.87
N VAL A 41 19.91 5.64 -27.01
CA VAL A 41 20.90 5.46 -25.93
C VAL A 41 21.54 6.80 -25.55
N GLY A 42 21.92 7.62 -26.53
CA GLY A 42 22.46 8.96 -26.28
C GLY A 42 21.47 9.88 -25.56
N LEU A 43 20.20 9.86 -25.97
CA LEU A 43 19.11 10.56 -25.28
C LEU A 43 18.91 10.01 -23.86
N ALA A 44 18.89 8.70 -23.68
CA ALA A 44 18.77 8.10 -22.35
C ALA A 44 19.92 8.54 -21.42
N ILE A 45 21.16 8.57 -21.92
CA ILE A 45 22.33 9.08 -21.17
C ILE A 45 22.17 10.57 -20.87
N LEU A 46 21.76 11.39 -21.83
CA LEU A 46 21.53 12.82 -21.64
C LEU A 46 20.49 13.07 -20.55
N PHE A 47 19.33 12.39 -20.62
CA PHE A 47 18.28 12.51 -19.62
C PHE A 47 18.72 11.97 -18.26
N THR A 48 19.50 10.89 -18.22
CA THR A 48 20.12 10.39 -16.98
C THR A 48 20.98 11.49 -16.36
N VAL A 49 21.93 12.06 -17.10
CA VAL A 49 22.80 13.12 -16.56
C VAL A 49 21.98 14.35 -16.16
N GLY A 50 20.99 14.73 -16.97
CA GLY A 50 20.07 15.83 -16.70
C GLY A 50 19.31 15.67 -15.39
N ILE A 51 18.70 14.50 -15.17
CA ILE A 51 17.90 14.21 -13.97
C ILE A 51 18.79 14.04 -12.74
N TYR A 52 19.80 13.17 -12.80
CA TYR A 52 20.59 12.78 -11.63
C TYR A 52 21.64 13.80 -11.23
N ARG A 53 22.20 14.56 -12.18
CA ARG A 53 23.34 15.45 -11.93
C ARG A 53 23.01 16.93 -12.05
N LEU A 54 22.04 17.26 -12.91
CA LEU A 54 21.65 18.65 -13.18
C LEU A 54 20.28 19.01 -12.60
N GLY A 55 19.60 18.08 -11.93
CA GLY A 55 18.33 18.31 -11.24
C GLY A 55 17.16 18.65 -12.16
N TRP A 56 17.13 18.16 -13.40
CA TRP A 56 16.03 18.47 -14.33
C TRP A 56 14.70 17.88 -13.83
N ASP A 57 13.65 18.71 -13.71
CA ASP A 57 12.32 18.34 -13.17
C ASP A 57 11.10 18.86 -13.97
N GLY A 58 11.35 19.53 -15.11
CA GLY A 58 10.31 20.20 -15.91
C GLY A 58 9.33 19.28 -16.66
N PRO A 59 8.36 19.86 -17.43
CA PRO A 59 7.31 19.10 -18.11
C PRO A 59 7.82 18.03 -19.09
N MET A 60 8.94 18.30 -19.76
CA MET A 60 9.61 17.34 -20.64
C MET A 60 10.10 16.11 -19.84
N VAL A 61 10.73 16.32 -18.69
CA VAL A 61 11.21 15.25 -17.80
C VAL A 61 10.04 14.39 -17.34
N LYS A 62 8.95 15.00 -16.86
CA LYS A 62 7.73 14.28 -16.46
C LYS A 62 7.16 13.42 -17.58
N SER A 63 7.29 13.84 -18.84
CA SER A 63 6.86 13.07 -20.00
C SER A 63 7.80 11.90 -20.29
N VAL A 64 9.11 12.10 -20.18
CA VAL A 64 10.10 11.04 -20.36
C VAL A 64 10.01 9.98 -19.26
N LEU A 65 9.81 10.37 -18.00
CA LEU A 65 9.69 9.44 -16.87
C LEU A 65 8.46 8.51 -16.96
N LYS A 66 7.45 8.86 -17.75
CA LYS A 66 6.30 7.97 -18.04
C LYS A 66 6.68 6.80 -18.94
N VAL A 67 7.70 6.98 -19.77
CA VAL A 67 8.16 5.99 -20.77
C VAL A 67 9.40 5.27 -20.28
N VAL A 68 10.33 6.00 -19.65
CA VAL A 68 11.63 5.47 -19.20
C VAL A 68 11.63 5.38 -17.67
N PRO A 69 11.73 4.17 -17.10
CA PRO A 69 11.63 3.95 -15.66
C PRO A 69 12.96 4.23 -14.95
N PHE A 70 13.31 5.50 -14.81
CA PHE A 70 14.52 5.89 -14.07
C PHE A 70 14.38 5.59 -12.57
N PRO A 71 15.34 4.88 -11.93
CA PRO A 71 15.27 4.56 -10.50
C PRO A 71 15.75 5.72 -9.60
N VAL A 72 14.97 6.15 -8.60
CA VAL A 72 15.51 6.99 -7.51
C VAL A 72 16.38 6.19 -6.56
N ALA A 73 16.01 4.95 -6.29
CA ALA A 73 16.70 4.09 -5.35
C ALA A 73 16.44 2.61 -5.69
N MET A 74 17.28 1.74 -5.13
CA MET A 74 16.97 0.31 -5.02
C MET A 74 16.65 -0.02 -3.58
N VAL A 75 15.60 -0.83 -3.37
CA VAL A 75 15.21 -1.36 -2.05
C VAL A 75 15.23 -2.89 -2.17
N ASN A 76 16.20 -3.54 -1.53
CA ASN A 76 16.42 -5.00 -1.61
C ASN A 76 16.53 -5.58 -3.04
N GLY A 77 16.90 -4.75 -4.03
CA GLY A 77 17.00 -5.15 -5.44
C GLY A 77 15.77 -4.81 -6.28
N GLU A 78 14.69 -4.32 -5.68
CA GLU A 78 13.57 -3.71 -6.39
C GLU A 78 13.84 -2.23 -6.68
N SER A 79 13.51 -1.78 -7.89
CA SER A 79 13.73 -0.40 -8.32
C SER A 79 12.57 0.49 -7.89
N LEU A 80 12.84 1.47 -7.04
CA LEU A 80 11.90 2.56 -6.77
C LEU A 80 12.00 3.63 -7.86
N ARG A 81 10.90 3.95 -8.56
CA ARG A 81 10.95 4.79 -9.75
C ARG A 81 10.83 6.27 -9.42
N TYR A 82 11.55 7.09 -10.18
CA TYR A 82 11.47 8.55 -10.07
C TYR A 82 10.05 9.06 -10.33
N SER A 83 9.32 8.44 -11.25
CA SER A 83 7.92 8.78 -11.52
C SER A 83 7.02 8.64 -10.29
N GLU A 84 7.27 7.62 -9.46
CA GLU A 84 6.51 7.38 -8.23
C GLU A 84 6.82 8.45 -7.19
N LEU A 85 8.11 8.81 -7.03
CA LEU A 85 8.52 9.87 -6.12
C LEU A 85 7.89 11.22 -6.49
N ILE A 86 7.92 11.62 -7.76
CA ILE A 86 7.28 12.89 -8.18
C ILE A 86 5.78 12.83 -7.91
N GLU A 87 5.12 11.72 -8.23
CA GLU A 87 3.67 11.61 -8.06
C GLU A 87 3.29 11.74 -6.59
N ASP A 88 3.95 10.99 -5.71
CA ASP A 88 3.69 10.99 -4.28
C ASP A 88 4.02 12.35 -3.63
N THR A 89 5.13 12.97 -4.03
CA THR A 89 5.49 14.33 -3.59
C THR A 89 4.40 15.33 -3.98
N ALA A 90 3.93 15.28 -5.24
CA ALA A 90 2.87 16.18 -5.71
C ALA A 90 1.53 15.92 -5.01
N THR A 91 1.27 14.68 -4.57
CA THR A 91 0.10 14.36 -3.75
C THR A 91 0.20 15.00 -2.37
N LEU A 92 1.32 14.82 -1.67
CA LEU A 92 1.52 15.40 -0.34
C LEU A 92 1.51 16.93 -0.40
N GLN A 93 2.12 17.53 -1.41
CA GLN A 93 2.09 18.97 -1.61
C GLN A 93 0.65 19.50 -1.68
N ARG A 94 -0.22 18.90 -2.51
CA ARG A 94 -1.62 19.33 -2.62
C ARG A 94 -2.37 19.24 -1.29
N PHE A 95 -2.10 18.20 -0.51
CA PHE A 95 -2.71 18.03 0.80
C PHE A 95 -2.32 19.17 1.75
N PHE A 96 -1.05 19.57 1.77
CA PHE A 96 -0.59 20.70 2.59
C PHE A 96 -1.07 22.05 2.05
N ASP A 97 -1.07 22.26 0.72
CA ASP A 97 -1.60 23.46 0.08
C ASP A 97 -3.09 23.66 0.41
N GLN A 98 -3.85 22.57 0.46
CA GLN A 98 -5.26 22.59 0.85
C GLN A 98 -5.43 22.98 2.31
N GLN A 99 -4.63 22.43 3.23
CA GLN A 99 -4.67 22.82 4.65
C GLN A 99 -4.40 24.32 4.86
N VAL A 100 -3.43 24.87 4.13
CA VAL A 100 -3.15 26.32 4.16
C VAL A 100 -4.35 27.11 3.64
N SER A 101 -4.97 26.64 2.56
CA SER A 101 -6.19 27.25 2.01
C SER A 101 -7.35 27.21 3.01
N ASP A 102 -7.42 26.19 3.85
CA ASP A 102 -8.40 26.00 4.93
C ASP A 102 -8.03 26.75 6.22
N GLY A 103 -6.92 27.49 6.24
CA GLY A 103 -6.52 28.38 7.32
C GLY A 103 -5.46 27.85 8.28
N ALA A 104 -4.78 26.74 7.95
CA ALA A 104 -3.62 26.28 8.70
C ALA A 104 -2.47 27.30 8.64
N ASP A 105 -1.70 27.41 9.73
CA ASP A 105 -0.52 28.27 9.80
C ASP A 105 0.58 27.75 8.84
N PRO A 106 1.03 28.54 7.84
CA PRO A 106 2.06 28.09 6.91
C PRO A 106 3.38 27.67 7.57
N SER A 107 3.67 28.13 8.78
CA SER A 107 4.89 27.75 9.52
C SER A 107 4.85 26.33 10.10
N THR A 108 3.68 25.69 10.15
CA THR A 108 3.53 24.29 10.56
C THR A 108 3.57 23.33 9.39
N ILE A 109 3.62 23.85 8.16
CA ILE A 109 3.70 23.06 6.93
C ILE A 109 5.15 22.64 6.69
N PRO A 110 5.42 21.35 6.42
CA PRO A 110 6.76 20.89 6.08
C PRO A 110 7.27 21.57 4.81
N SER A 111 8.57 21.80 4.73
CA SER A 111 9.24 22.31 3.52
C SER A 111 9.15 21.34 2.35
N ASP A 112 9.32 21.83 1.11
CA ASP A 112 9.31 20.99 -0.10
C ASP A 112 10.31 19.81 -0.01
N GLU A 113 11.46 20.03 0.62
CA GLU A 113 12.48 19.00 0.87
C GLU A 113 11.95 17.92 1.84
N GLU A 114 11.34 18.34 2.96
CA GLU A 114 10.71 17.41 3.92
C GLU A 114 9.54 16.66 3.29
N ILE A 115 8.71 17.31 2.48
CA ILE A 115 7.59 16.68 1.76
C ILE A 115 8.13 15.60 0.81
N ARG A 116 9.20 15.91 0.07
CA ARG A 116 9.84 14.97 -0.85
C ARG A 116 10.51 13.81 -0.11
N GLN A 117 11.16 14.08 1.01
CA GLN A 117 11.75 13.05 1.87
C GLN A 117 10.67 12.14 2.47
N ASN A 118 9.55 12.69 2.95
CA ASN A 118 8.40 11.92 3.42
C ASN A 118 7.79 11.06 2.31
N ALA A 119 7.68 11.59 1.09
CA ALA A 119 7.23 10.81 -0.06
C ALA A 119 8.17 9.64 -0.36
N PHE A 120 9.49 9.88 -0.31
CA PHE A 120 10.49 8.82 -0.50
C PHE A 120 10.40 7.75 0.58
N ASP A 121 10.29 8.14 1.86
CA ASP A 121 10.23 7.19 2.98
C ASP A 121 8.96 6.34 2.93
N ARG A 122 7.82 6.95 2.59
CA ARG A 122 6.56 6.21 2.34
C ARG A 122 6.70 5.20 1.22
N LEU A 123 7.42 5.56 0.15
CA LEU A 123 7.66 4.66 -0.97
C LEU A 123 8.59 3.49 -0.59
N VAL A 124 9.64 3.74 0.20
CA VAL A 124 10.48 2.67 0.77
C VAL A 124 9.65 1.75 1.65
N TYR A 125 8.89 2.31 2.59
CA TYR A 125 8.01 1.56 3.49
C TYR A 125 7.04 0.67 2.70
N SER A 126 6.32 1.24 1.72
CA SER A 126 5.38 0.47 0.89
C SER A 126 6.06 -0.62 0.07
N THR A 127 7.31 -0.40 -0.35
CA THR A 127 8.09 -1.39 -1.11
C THR A 127 8.51 -2.54 -0.24
N VAL A 128 9.02 -2.27 0.97
CA VAL A 128 9.37 -3.30 1.94
C VAL A 128 8.14 -4.08 2.37
N MET A 129 7.02 -3.42 2.66
CA MET A 129 5.76 -4.08 2.97
C MET A 129 5.32 -5.05 1.87
N ARG A 130 5.40 -4.64 0.59
CA ARG A 130 5.10 -5.55 -0.54
C ARG A 130 6.05 -6.73 -0.59
N GLN A 131 7.34 -6.51 -0.36
CA GLN A 131 8.34 -7.59 -0.35
C GLN A 131 8.08 -8.60 0.77
N GLU A 132 7.72 -8.11 1.96
CA GLU A 132 7.33 -8.97 3.09
C GLU A 132 6.04 -9.73 2.79
N ALA A 133 5.01 -9.06 2.26
CA ALA A 133 3.77 -9.71 1.86
C ALA A 133 4.00 -10.82 0.82
N ASN A 134 4.89 -10.59 -0.16
CA ASN A 134 5.28 -11.59 -1.15
C ASN A 134 5.98 -12.82 -0.53
N GLN A 135 6.71 -12.67 0.59
CA GLN A 135 7.32 -13.82 1.27
C GLN A 135 6.27 -14.77 1.87
N TYR A 136 5.10 -14.24 2.19
CA TYR A 136 3.96 -14.99 2.72
C TYR A 136 2.93 -15.34 1.63
N ASP A 137 3.27 -15.15 0.35
CA ASP A 137 2.36 -15.34 -0.80
C ASP A 137 1.04 -14.57 -0.66
N LEU A 138 1.10 -13.37 -0.05
CA LEU A 138 -0.07 -12.53 0.17
C LEU A 138 -0.32 -11.60 -1.02
N GLU A 139 -1.54 -11.67 -1.55
CA GLU A 139 -2.01 -10.78 -2.62
C GLU A 139 -3.30 -10.06 -2.21
N VAL A 140 -3.45 -8.82 -2.68
CA VAL A 140 -4.71 -8.07 -2.62
C VAL A 140 -5.44 -8.29 -3.93
N THR A 141 -6.55 -9.02 -3.86
CA THR A 141 -7.38 -9.34 -5.02
C THR A 141 -8.34 -8.20 -5.35
N LYS A 142 -8.92 -8.24 -6.55
CA LYS A 142 -9.99 -7.30 -6.92
C LYS A 142 -11.20 -7.42 -6.00
N GLU A 143 -11.52 -8.63 -5.57
CA GLU A 143 -12.64 -8.89 -4.66
C GLU A 143 -12.41 -8.24 -3.28
N ASP A 144 -11.19 -8.34 -2.75
CA ASP A 144 -10.81 -7.65 -1.51
C ASP A 144 -11.06 -6.13 -1.62
N ILE A 145 -10.61 -5.54 -2.73
CA ILE A 145 -10.71 -4.09 -2.99
C ILE A 145 -12.18 -3.66 -3.12
N GLU A 146 -12.97 -4.38 -3.90
CA GLU A 146 -14.38 -4.02 -4.12
C GLU A 146 -15.23 -4.26 -2.88
N SER A 147 -14.92 -5.29 -2.09
CA SER A 147 -15.58 -5.53 -0.80
C SER A 147 -15.32 -4.38 0.17
N GLU A 148 -14.05 -4.01 0.38
CA GLU A 148 -13.68 -2.92 1.30
C GLU A 148 -14.24 -1.57 0.82
N TYR A 149 -14.13 -1.28 -0.47
CA TYR A 149 -14.72 -0.07 -1.04
C TYR A 149 -16.25 -0.04 -0.92
N GLY A 150 -16.92 -1.19 -1.11
CA GLY A 150 -18.37 -1.30 -0.94
C GLY A 150 -18.84 -1.04 0.50
N GLN A 151 -18.04 -1.46 1.48
CA GLN A 151 -18.29 -1.13 2.90
C GLN A 151 -18.19 0.38 3.13
N LEU A 152 -17.15 1.03 2.60
CA LEU A 152 -17.00 2.49 2.66
C LEU A 152 -18.19 3.22 2.01
N VAL A 153 -18.62 2.77 0.82
CA VAL A 153 -19.80 3.30 0.12
C VAL A 153 -21.06 3.20 0.98
N THR A 154 -21.26 2.07 1.64
CA THR A 154 -22.41 1.86 2.52
C THR A 154 -22.35 2.77 3.74
N GLN A 155 -21.18 2.90 4.37
CA GLN A 155 -20.97 3.76 5.55
C GLN A 155 -21.16 5.24 5.22
N MET A 156 -20.74 5.68 4.02
CA MET A 156 -20.82 7.07 3.59
C MET A 156 -22.17 7.44 2.94
N GLY A 157 -23.12 6.51 2.83
CA GLY A 157 -24.47 6.78 2.33
C GLY A 157 -24.64 6.72 0.81
N GLY A 158 -23.65 6.26 0.06
CA GLY A 158 -23.73 6.05 -1.38
C GLY A 158 -22.47 6.40 -2.16
N GLU A 159 -22.36 5.91 -3.41
CA GLU A 159 -21.15 6.04 -4.23
C GLU A 159 -20.88 7.48 -4.66
N ASP A 160 -21.93 8.26 -4.96
CA ASP A 160 -21.80 9.67 -5.33
C ASP A 160 -21.18 10.49 -4.18
N GLN A 161 -21.56 10.16 -2.94
CA GLN A 161 -21.09 10.85 -1.75
C GLN A 161 -19.61 10.57 -1.49
N VAL A 162 -19.19 9.29 -1.63
CA VAL A 162 -17.77 8.92 -1.58
C VAL A 162 -16.98 9.66 -2.65
N LYS A 163 -17.48 9.70 -3.89
CA LYS A 163 -16.79 10.35 -5.00
C LYS A 163 -16.62 11.85 -4.77
N GLU A 164 -17.65 12.53 -4.29
CA GLU A 164 -17.58 13.96 -3.96
C GLU A 164 -16.54 14.23 -2.88
N GLU A 165 -16.55 13.45 -1.79
CA GLU A 165 -15.58 13.57 -0.70
C GLU A 165 -14.15 13.30 -1.16
N LEU A 166 -13.91 12.25 -1.96
CA LEU A 166 -12.58 11.94 -2.50
C LEU A 166 -12.04 13.04 -3.41
N ILE A 167 -12.91 13.68 -4.19
CA ILE A 167 -12.54 14.82 -5.05
C ILE A 167 -12.24 16.04 -4.18
N GLN A 168 -13.04 16.32 -3.16
CA GLN A 168 -12.85 17.49 -2.30
C GLN A 168 -11.59 17.38 -1.44
N LEU A 169 -11.38 16.22 -0.78
CA LEU A 169 -10.27 16.03 0.15
C LEU A 169 -8.94 15.74 -0.55
N TYR A 170 -8.97 14.99 -1.65
CA TYR A 170 -7.75 14.47 -2.28
C TYR A 170 -7.61 14.86 -3.76
N GLY A 171 -8.67 15.36 -4.40
CA GLY A 171 -8.70 15.57 -5.85
C GLY A 171 -8.60 14.27 -6.65
N TRP A 172 -9.06 13.15 -6.08
CA TRP A 172 -8.84 11.81 -6.63
C TRP A 172 -10.12 11.17 -7.15
N THR A 173 -9.95 10.29 -8.14
CA THR A 173 -11.02 9.38 -8.55
C THR A 173 -11.08 8.17 -7.61
N PRO A 174 -12.22 7.47 -7.51
CA PRO A 174 -12.33 6.21 -6.79
C PRO A 174 -11.26 5.18 -7.18
N GLU A 175 -10.91 5.07 -8.46
CA GLU A 175 -9.89 4.13 -8.93
C GLU A 175 -8.51 4.49 -8.40
N LYS A 176 -8.18 5.78 -8.37
CA LYS A 176 -6.91 6.25 -7.81
C LYS A 176 -6.86 6.01 -6.30
N PHE A 177 -7.96 6.27 -5.60
CA PHE A 177 -8.09 5.99 -4.16
C PHE A 177 -7.91 4.50 -3.85
N LYS A 178 -8.61 3.62 -4.60
CA LYS A 178 -8.47 2.15 -4.47
C LYS A 178 -7.01 1.71 -4.58
N VAL A 179 -6.29 2.19 -5.60
CA VAL A 179 -4.89 1.79 -5.84
C VAL A 179 -3.92 2.41 -4.84
N LYS A 180 -4.09 3.68 -4.48
CA LYS A 180 -3.10 4.42 -3.67
C LYS A 180 -3.34 4.34 -2.16
N ILE A 181 -4.54 3.96 -1.73
CA ILE A 181 -4.92 3.88 -0.31
C ILE A 181 -5.40 2.47 0.04
N LEU A 182 -6.44 1.97 -0.62
CA LEU A 182 -7.02 0.67 -0.22
C LEU A 182 -6.07 -0.49 -0.46
N VAL A 183 -5.34 -0.53 -1.57
CA VAL A 183 -4.37 -1.62 -1.81
C VAL A 183 -3.28 -1.66 -0.74
N PRO A 184 -2.54 -0.57 -0.43
CA PRO A 184 -1.60 -0.57 0.70
C PRO A 184 -2.24 -0.93 2.04
N TYR A 185 -3.42 -0.39 2.34
CA TYR A 185 -4.15 -0.68 3.58
C TYR A 185 -4.52 -2.16 3.71
N LEU A 186 -5.11 -2.75 2.67
CA LEU A 186 -5.49 -4.16 2.64
C LEU A 186 -4.28 -5.08 2.70
N LEU A 187 -3.18 -4.70 2.05
CA LEU A 187 -1.94 -5.47 2.11
C LEU A 187 -1.35 -5.44 3.52
N GLN A 188 -1.32 -4.27 4.17
CA GLN A 188 -0.89 -4.12 5.56
C GLN A 188 -1.78 -4.94 6.49
N LYS A 189 -3.11 -4.90 6.30
CA LYS A 189 -4.09 -5.68 7.07
C LYS A 189 -3.83 -7.19 6.94
N LYS A 190 -3.70 -7.70 5.71
CA LYS A 190 -3.40 -9.12 5.44
C LYS A 190 -2.05 -9.55 6.01
N LEU A 191 -1.02 -8.71 5.84
CA LEU A 191 0.31 -8.95 6.40
C LEU A 191 0.25 -8.99 7.93
N GLY A 192 -0.47 -8.06 8.54
CA GLY A 192 -0.70 -8.01 9.99
C GLY A 192 -1.33 -9.29 10.49
N GLN A 193 -2.44 -9.73 9.90
CA GLN A 193 -3.10 -10.99 10.24
C GLN A 193 -2.17 -12.20 10.09
N THR A 194 -1.32 -12.23 9.06
CA THR A 194 -0.40 -13.35 8.81
C THR A 194 0.77 -13.37 9.79
N VAL A 195 1.38 -12.22 10.03
CA VAL A 195 2.49 -12.07 10.99
C VAL A 195 1.98 -12.31 12.42
N GLN A 196 0.77 -11.86 12.74
CA GLN A 196 0.09 -12.18 14.00
C GLN A 196 -0.18 -13.68 14.11
N ALA A 197 -0.67 -14.36 13.08
CA ALA A 197 -0.91 -15.80 13.19
C ALA A 197 0.38 -16.64 13.38
N GLY A 198 1.52 -16.16 12.87
CA GLY A 198 2.76 -16.95 12.80
C GLY A 198 3.91 -16.52 13.73
N SER A 199 3.83 -15.37 14.41
CA SER A 199 4.94 -14.88 15.25
C SER A 199 4.99 -15.56 16.62
N ASP A 200 6.20 -15.81 17.12
CA ASP A 200 6.42 -16.32 18.48
C ASP A 200 5.72 -15.44 19.53
N GLU A 201 5.76 -14.12 19.34
CA GLU A 201 5.09 -13.17 20.23
C GLU A 201 3.58 -13.35 20.26
N ALA A 202 2.92 -13.49 19.11
CA ALA A 202 1.48 -13.70 19.07
C ALA A 202 1.07 -15.10 19.54
N ILE A 203 1.90 -16.12 19.32
CA ILE A 203 1.70 -17.45 19.92
C ILE A 203 1.74 -17.34 21.45
N GLU A 204 2.70 -16.61 22.01
CA GLU A 204 2.81 -16.40 23.45
C GLU A 204 1.66 -15.54 23.99
N GLN A 205 1.23 -14.49 23.27
CA GLN A 205 0.05 -13.70 23.66
C GLN A 205 -1.23 -14.53 23.65
N ARG A 206 -1.43 -15.39 22.64
CA ARG A 206 -2.57 -16.31 22.59
C ARG A 206 -2.55 -17.29 23.76
N LYS A 207 -1.40 -17.89 24.08
CA LYS A 207 -1.28 -18.77 25.25
C LYS A 207 -1.63 -18.04 26.55
N LYS A 208 -1.12 -16.82 26.74
CA LYS A 208 -1.47 -15.99 27.92
C LYS A 208 -2.97 -15.71 27.98
N ALA A 209 -3.58 -15.37 26.83
CA ALA A 209 -5.00 -15.12 26.74
C ALA A 209 -5.83 -16.37 27.09
N GLU A 210 -5.43 -17.54 26.58
CA GLU A 210 -6.05 -18.83 26.88
C GLU A 210 -5.93 -19.19 28.37
N ASP A 211 -4.74 -18.99 28.97
CA ASP A 211 -4.50 -19.24 30.39
C ASP A 211 -5.32 -18.30 31.30
N VAL A 212 -5.44 -17.03 30.93
CA VAL A 212 -6.26 -16.06 31.68
C VAL A 212 -7.74 -16.36 31.51
N LEU A 213 -8.19 -16.73 30.31
CA LEU A 213 -9.57 -17.15 30.06
C LEU A 213 -9.93 -18.40 30.89
N ALA A 214 -9.03 -19.37 31.00
CA ALA A 214 -9.22 -20.54 31.84
C ALA A 214 -9.40 -20.16 33.31
N GLN A 215 -8.53 -19.27 33.84
CA GLN A 215 -8.65 -18.77 35.22
C GLN A 215 -9.97 -18.03 35.47
N LEU A 216 -10.43 -17.22 34.51
CA LEU A 216 -11.72 -16.52 34.61
C LEU A 216 -12.90 -17.49 34.66
N ARG A 217 -12.85 -18.56 33.84
CA ARG A 217 -13.86 -19.62 33.84
C ARG A 217 -13.87 -20.44 35.13
N ASP A 218 -12.73 -20.55 35.78
CA ASP A 218 -12.58 -21.16 37.11
C ASP A 218 -12.98 -20.22 38.27
N GLY A 219 -13.43 -19.00 37.96
CA GLY A 219 -13.98 -18.04 38.93
C GLY A 219 -12.97 -17.05 39.51
N ALA A 220 -11.83 -16.85 38.86
CA ALA A 220 -10.92 -15.75 39.22
C ALA A 220 -11.58 -14.38 39.02
N ASP A 221 -11.13 -13.38 39.79
CA ASP A 221 -11.66 -12.02 39.67
C ASP A 221 -11.21 -11.36 38.37
N PHE A 222 -12.18 -10.88 37.58
CA PHE A 222 -11.91 -10.26 36.29
C PHE A 222 -11.08 -8.98 36.41
N GLY A 223 -11.37 -8.14 37.41
CA GLY A 223 -10.69 -6.87 37.59
C GLY A 223 -9.23 -7.05 37.98
N GLU A 224 -8.92 -8.03 38.81
CA GLU A 224 -7.53 -8.35 39.18
C GLU A 224 -6.74 -8.93 38.01
N LEU A 225 -7.33 -9.86 37.24
CA LEU A 225 -6.67 -10.38 36.05
C LEU A 225 -6.50 -9.29 34.97
N ALA A 226 -7.46 -8.39 34.81
CA ALA A 226 -7.33 -7.25 33.90
C ALA A 226 -6.17 -6.33 34.30
N LYS A 227 -6.03 -5.99 35.58
CA LYS A 227 -4.89 -5.18 36.07
C LYS A 227 -3.54 -5.85 35.87
N GLN A 228 -3.51 -7.18 35.96
CA GLN A 228 -2.28 -7.95 35.88
C GLN A 228 -1.84 -8.21 34.44
N TYR A 229 -2.79 -8.46 33.54
CA TYR A 229 -2.50 -9.02 32.21
C TYR A 229 -2.97 -8.17 31.04
N SER A 230 -3.86 -7.18 31.24
CA SER A 230 -4.36 -6.38 30.12
C SER A 230 -3.26 -5.44 29.61
N ASP A 231 -3.00 -5.51 28.31
CA ASP A 231 -2.14 -4.59 27.58
C ASP A 231 -2.85 -3.26 27.25
N ASP A 232 -4.17 -3.15 27.50
CA ASP A 232 -4.87 -1.86 27.39
C ASP A 232 -4.50 -0.94 28.57
N THR A 233 -3.67 0.05 28.27
CA THR A 233 -3.23 1.06 29.24
C THR A 233 -4.34 1.99 29.74
N ALA A 234 -5.46 2.12 29.00
CA ALA A 234 -6.54 3.03 29.38
C ALA A 234 -7.47 2.42 30.44
N SER A 235 -7.90 1.17 30.24
CA SER A 235 -8.84 0.48 31.13
C SER A 235 -8.19 -0.55 32.04
N GLY A 236 -7.04 -1.14 31.66
CA GLY A 236 -6.42 -2.27 32.36
C GLY A 236 -6.14 -1.98 33.83
N ALA A 237 -5.52 -0.83 34.15
CA ALA A 237 -5.24 -0.40 35.53
C ALA A 237 -6.52 -0.22 36.38
N ASN A 238 -7.67 0.00 35.73
CA ASN A 238 -8.99 0.14 36.34
C ASN A 238 -9.81 -1.16 36.29
N GLY A 239 -9.15 -2.31 36.15
CA GLY A 239 -9.83 -3.61 36.09
C GLY A 239 -10.57 -3.86 34.78
N GLY A 240 -10.13 -3.19 33.70
CA GLY A 240 -10.69 -3.34 32.37
C GLY A 240 -11.97 -2.55 32.11
N ASP A 241 -12.39 -1.64 32.99
CA ASP A 241 -13.66 -0.90 32.90
C ASP A 241 -13.69 0.06 31.70
N LEU A 242 -14.61 -0.22 30.77
CA LEU A 242 -14.87 0.59 29.58
C LEU A 242 -16.08 1.54 29.79
N GLY A 243 -16.79 1.41 30.90
CA GLY A 243 -18.04 2.12 31.13
C GLY A 243 -19.16 1.68 30.17
N TRP A 244 -20.11 2.59 29.97
CA TRP A 244 -21.24 2.38 29.07
C TRP A 244 -20.90 2.79 27.64
N PHE A 245 -21.27 1.98 26.67
CA PHE A 245 -21.17 2.34 25.26
C PHE A 245 -22.34 1.80 24.44
N SER A 246 -22.67 2.54 23.39
CA SER A 246 -23.66 2.16 22.38
C SER A 246 -22.99 1.54 21.16
N ARG A 247 -23.80 1.01 20.23
CA ARG A 247 -23.31 0.54 18.94
C ARG A 247 -22.67 1.67 18.12
N GLY A 248 -21.62 1.33 17.38
CA GLY A 248 -20.77 2.23 16.62
C GLY A 248 -19.60 2.84 17.43
N MET A 249 -19.50 2.57 18.74
CA MET A 249 -18.42 3.11 19.58
C MET A 249 -17.21 2.19 19.69
N MET A 250 -17.37 0.90 19.41
CA MET A 250 -16.31 -0.11 19.47
C MET A 250 -16.10 -0.73 18.08
N VAL A 251 -14.96 -1.38 17.87
CA VAL A 251 -14.73 -2.14 16.62
C VAL A 251 -15.71 -3.30 16.50
N GLY A 252 -16.17 -3.56 15.28
CA GLY A 252 -17.28 -4.48 14.98
C GLY A 252 -17.23 -5.82 15.73
N PRO A 253 -16.12 -6.59 15.66
CA PRO A 253 -16.06 -7.90 16.33
C PRO A 253 -16.19 -7.81 17.85
N PHE A 254 -15.61 -6.77 18.47
CA PHE A 254 -15.74 -6.54 19.90
C PHE A 254 -17.17 -6.18 20.28
N GLU A 255 -17.77 -5.25 19.53
CA GLU A 255 -19.14 -4.81 19.75
C GLU A 255 -20.13 -5.96 19.63
N ASP A 256 -20.03 -6.75 18.55
CA ASP A 256 -20.96 -7.86 18.30
C ASP A 256 -20.87 -8.91 19.40
N ALA A 257 -19.68 -9.21 19.89
CA ALA A 257 -19.51 -10.07 21.05
C ALA A 257 -20.13 -9.44 22.32
N ALA A 258 -19.80 -8.20 22.64
CA ALA A 258 -20.29 -7.52 23.84
C ALA A 258 -21.84 -7.44 23.86
N PHE A 259 -22.46 -7.02 22.76
CA PHE A 259 -23.92 -6.90 22.68
C PHE A 259 -24.65 -8.25 22.65
N SER A 260 -23.95 -9.35 22.35
CA SER A 260 -24.50 -10.72 22.37
C SER A 260 -24.34 -11.42 23.72
N LEU A 261 -23.48 -10.94 24.61
CA LEU A 261 -23.21 -11.56 25.91
C LEU A 261 -24.34 -11.29 26.92
N GLU A 262 -24.64 -12.28 27.77
CA GLU A 262 -25.47 -12.06 28.95
C GLU A 262 -24.64 -11.38 30.06
N PRO A 263 -25.25 -10.49 30.88
CA PRO A 263 -24.55 -9.90 32.01
C PRO A 263 -23.93 -10.96 32.94
N GLY A 264 -22.67 -10.75 33.32
CA GLY A 264 -21.88 -11.65 34.16
C GLY A 264 -21.21 -12.82 33.41
N VAL A 265 -21.48 -13.01 32.12
CA VAL A 265 -20.86 -14.07 31.32
C VAL A 265 -19.56 -13.60 30.69
N VAL A 266 -18.50 -14.38 30.88
CA VAL A 266 -17.19 -14.19 30.23
C VAL A 266 -17.24 -14.76 28.81
N SER A 267 -16.79 -13.99 27.83
CA SER A 267 -16.74 -14.40 26.43
C SER A 267 -15.73 -15.53 26.15
N ASP A 268 -15.79 -16.10 24.94
CA ASP A 268 -14.61 -16.71 24.33
C ASP A 268 -13.56 -15.64 23.97
N LEU A 269 -12.41 -16.05 23.45
CA LEU A 269 -11.45 -15.09 22.88
C LEU A 269 -12.06 -14.41 21.65
N VAL A 270 -12.16 -13.08 21.71
CA VAL A 270 -12.66 -12.24 20.62
C VAL A 270 -11.47 -11.60 19.92
N GLU A 271 -11.27 -11.91 18.64
CA GLU A 271 -10.17 -11.37 17.85
C GLU A 271 -10.58 -10.06 17.16
N THR A 272 -9.75 -9.02 17.31
CA THR A 272 -9.90 -7.74 16.63
C THR A 272 -8.57 -7.30 16.01
N ASP A 273 -8.57 -6.18 15.28
CA ASP A 273 -7.34 -5.57 14.76
C ASP A 273 -6.37 -5.13 15.88
N PHE A 274 -6.82 -5.01 17.14
CA PHE A 274 -5.99 -4.67 18.30
C PHE A 274 -5.39 -5.89 19.00
N GLY A 275 -5.92 -7.09 18.76
CA GLY A 275 -5.48 -8.32 19.43
C GLY A 275 -6.62 -9.19 19.93
N LEU A 276 -6.32 -9.99 20.95
CA LEU A 276 -7.28 -10.91 21.57
C LEU A 276 -7.91 -10.24 22.78
N HIS A 277 -9.24 -10.26 22.82
CA HIS A 277 -10.02 -9.72 23.92
C HIS A 277 -10.73 -10.83 24.68
N ILE A 278 -10.75 -10.71 26.00
CA ILE A 278 -11.72 -11.39 26.86
C ILE A 278 -12.68 -10.32 27.36
N ILE A 279 -13.98 -10.53 27.20
CA ILE A 279 -15.02 -9.54 27.47
C ILE A 279 -15.95 -10.08 28.56
N ILE A 280 -16.36 -9.23 29.48
CA ILE A 280 -17.48 -9.47 30.38
C ILE A 280 -18.42 -8.27 30.35
N VAL A 281 -19.72 -8.52 30.24
CA VAL A 281 -20.74 -7.47 30.34
C VAL A 281 -21.22 -7.41 31.78
N ASP A 282 -21.14 -6.24 32.40
CA ASP A 282 -21.63 -6.02 33.76
C ASP A 282 -23.12 -5.71 33.78
N ASP A 283 -23.61 -4.96 32.78
CA ASP A 283 -24.99 -4.49 32.74
C ASP A 283 -25.42 -4.12 31.30
N VAL A 284 -26.73 -4.10 31.05
CA VAL A 284 -27.33 -3.77 29.75
C VAL A 284 -28.49 -2.79 29.92
N LYS A 285 -28.61 -1.83 29.00
CA LYS A 285 -29.81 -0.99 28.87
C LYS A 285 -30.57 -1.42 27.63
N GLU A 286 -31.87 -1.57 27.79
CA GLU A 286 -32.78 -2.02 26.74
C GLU A 286 -33.94 -1.05 26.60
N GLU A 287 -34.30 -0.73 25.35
CA GLU A 287 -35.50 0.01 24.98
C GLU A 287 -36.31 -0.84 23.99
N ASP A 288 -37.58 -1.06 24.28
CA ASP A 288 -38.49 -1.90 23.47
C ASP A 288 -37.94 -3.29 23.11
N GLY A 289 -37.16 -3.89 24.03
CA GLY A 289 -36.55 -5.21 23.85
C GLY A 289 -35.29 -5.21 22.98
N VAL A 290 -34.75 -4.03 22.66
CA VAL A 290 -33.50 -3.86 21.92
C VAL A 290 -32.44 -3.26 22.86
N ARG A 291 -31.26 -3.89 22.92
CA ARG A 291 -30.11 -3.35 23.67
C ARG A 291 -29.60 -2.08 23.02
N THR A 292 -29.65 -0.98 23.76
CA THR A 292 -29.20 0.34 23.33
C THR A 292 -27.78 0.64 23.80
N GLU A 293 -27.43 0.20 25.02
CA GLU A 293 -26.09 0.35 25.59
C GLU A 293 -25.71 -0.89 26.41
N VAL A 294 -24.41 -1.17 26.48
CA VAL A 294 -23.84 -2.18 27.38
C VAL A 294 -22.78 -1.54 28.26
N LYS A 295 -22.68 -1.99 29.51
CA LYS A 295 -21.55 -1.71 30.38
C LYS A 295 -20.64 -2.93 30.39
N ALA A 296 -19.40 -2.79 29.95
CA ALA A 296 -18.50 -3.94 29.84
C ALA A 296 -17.11 -3.66 30.41
N ARG A 297 -16.42 -4.75 30.73
CA ARG A 297 -14.99 -4.80 31.00
C ARG A 297 -14.29 -5.68 29.99
N HIS A 298 -13.02 -5.42 29.74
CA HIS A 298 -12.20 -6.30 28.90
C HIS A 298 -10.78 -6.54 29.44
N ILE A 299 -10.16 -7.60 28.95
CA ILE A 299 -8.71 -7.83 29.04
C ILE A 299 -8.21 -7.91 27.60
N LEU A 300 -7.27 -7.03 27.23
CA LEU A 300 -6.64 -7.02 25.92
C LEU A 300 -5.28 -7.70 25.99
N PHE A 301 -5.03 -8.63 25.07
CA PHE A 301 -3.70 -9.14 24.74
C PHE A 301 -3.34 -8.60 23.37
N SER A 302 -2.48 -7.60 23.33
CA SER A 302 -2.23 -6.83 22.12
C SER A 302 -1.57 -7.70 21.05
N SER A 303 -2.06 -7.57 19.83
CA SER A 303 -1.34 -8.10 18.67
C SER A 303 -0.08 -7.29 18.41
N PRO A 304 1.00 -7.91 17.89
CA PRO A 304 2.15 -7.17 17.37
C PRO A 304 1.69 -6.09 16.38
N ASP A 305 2.16 -4.85 16.57
CA ASP A 305 1.89 -3.77 15.63
C ASP A 305 2.57 -4.10 14.31
N VAL A 306 1.75 -4.37 13.29
CA VAL A 306 2.26 -4.65 11.95
C VAL A 306 3.10 -3.48 11.41
N SER A 307 2.80 -2.26 11.84
CA SER A 307 3.56 -1.06 11.47
C SER A 307 4.97 -1.11 12.07
N GLU A 308 5.11 -1.53 13.33
CA GLU A 308 6.41 -1.76 13.96
C GLU A 308 7.17 -2.91 13.30
N TYR A 309 6.47 -4.00 12.96
CA TYR A 309 7.06 -5.10 12.18
C TYR A 309 7.61 -4.62 10.84
N ILE A 310 6.80 -3.88 10.06
CA ILE A 310 7.22 -3.35 8.76
C ILE A 310 8.36 -2.33 8.95
N GLN A 311 8.29 -1.46 9.96
CA GLN A 311 9.34 -0.48 10.23
C GLN A 311 10.68 -1.16 10.55
N LYS A 312 10.67 -2.20 11.38
CA LYS A 312 11.87 -3.02 11.63
C LYS A 312 12.41 -3.62 10.33
N LYS A 313 11.53 -4.11 9.45
CA LYS A 313 11.94 -4.60 8.13
C LYS A 313 12.48 -3.50 7.22
N VAL A 314 11.98 -2.27 7.32
CA VAL A 314 12.50 -1.10 6.63
C VAL A 314 13.90 -0.77 7.12
N ASP A 315 14.14 -0.81 8.43
CA ASP A 315 15.45 -0.54 9.03
C ASP A 315 16.49 -1.63 8.65
N GLU A 316 16.05 -2.87 8.48
CA GLU A 316 16.85 -4.00 7.99
C GLU A 316 17.09 -3.96 6.46
N ALA A 317 16.31 -3.15 5.71
CA ALA A 317 16.33 -3.16 4.25
C ALA A 317 17.59 -2.50 3.67
N ARG A 318 18.09 -3.07 2.57
CA ARG A 318 19.20 -2.48 1.81
C ARG A 318 18.67 -1.43 0.86
N VAL A 319 18.78 -0.16 1.25
CA VAL A 319 18.38 1.00 0.44
C VAL A 319 19.62 1.64 -0.20
N LYS A 320 19.67 1.64 -1.54
CA LYS A 320 20.71 2.34 -2.32
C LYS A 320 20.09 3.49 -3.09
N LYS A 321 20.28 4.72 -2.63
CA LYS A 321 19.83 5.94 -3.32
C LYS A 321 20.72 6.26 -4.52
N TYR A 322 20.13 6.79 -5.59
CA TYR A 322 20.82 7.27 -6.80
C TYR A 322 20.73 8.78 -7.00
N ILE A 323 19.80 9.42 -6.30
CA ILE A 323 19.70 10.88 -6.20
C ILE A 323 19.77 11.31 -4.74
N GLU A 324 20.07 12.58 -4.54
CA GLU A 324 19.71 13.30 -3.33
C GLU A 324 18.19 13.52 -3.32
N ILE A 325 17.58 13.22 -2.17
CA ILE A 325 16.13 13.31 -1.97
C ILE A 325 15.84 14.70 -1.45
#